data_AF-A0A9Q5GCS2-F1
#
_entry.id   AF-A0A9Q5GCS2-F1
#
_cell.length_a   1.000
_cell.length_b   1.000
_cell.length_c   1.000
_cell.angle_alpha   90.00
_cell.angle_beta   90.00
_cell.angle_gamma   90.00
#
_symmetry.space_group_name_H-M   'P 1'
#
loop_
_entity.id
_entity.type
_entity.pdbx_description
1 polymer ?
#
loop_
_entity_poly.entity_id
_entity_poly.type
_entity_poly.pdbx_seq_one_letter_code
_entity_poly.pdbx_strand_id
1 'polypeptide(L)'
;MPMSIIKRAGIVKKLLRKRALIKYQGKIRQDDFADNLYFYQNYSNAHRYQLTTTKIKGTEYFKIGKNQYVKAANVDAIDGNKLLFSQTTVTVKSKAPQLFRASKNRALTTGKFYKKGQKLVIDQLGGMDVLANSFPNAYHIKVTDYYIWAKDVTARQNMDSINYDVRNTTVVEIKKDNNRAPLYSFNGKVITPKDFAWTSLVPLKANGAIYLWNEQKNKAELYYHLTNHYQQMANLKTSPSFPEVIKINTVNVGDAFIKASDVNYVDGKFLKPINSASQAEDNAKIAMSESEELDLKDLINKQSTIHRSCHRPMQHNYRQV
;
A
#
# COMPACT_ATOMS: atom_id res chain seq x y z
N MET A 1 -4.38 34.23 -32.36
CA MET A 1 -3.16 34.90 -32.84
C MET A 1 -2.06 33.86 -33.01
N PRO A 2 -1.47 33.68 -34.20
CA PRO A 2 -0.36 32.75 -34.39
C PRO A 2 0.97 33.51 -34.27
N MET A 3 1.98 32.93 -33.62
CA MET A 3 3.35 33.39 -33.78
C MET A 3 4.37 32.24 -33.68
N SER A 4 5.22 32.23 -34.71
CA SER A 4 6.56 31.66 -34.95
C SER A 4 6.83 30.14 -34.93
N ILE A 5 7.47 29.72 -36.04
CA ILE A 5 8.21 28.47 -36.27
C ILE A 5 9.71 28.76 -36.09
N ILE A 6 10.45 27.91 -35.37
CA ILE A 6 11.91 27.85 -35.41
C ILE A 6 12.34 26.37 -35.57
N LYS A 7 13.14 26.07 -36.60
CA LYS A 7 13.83 24.78 -36.82
C LYS A 7 15.31 24.89 -36.38
N ARG A 8 15.70 24.08 -35.39
CA ARG A 8 17.07 23.56 -35.13
C ARG A 8 16.91 22.26 -34.36
N ALA A 9 17.14 21.11 -35.01
CA ALA A 9 17.00 19.74 -34.47
C ALA A 9 15.90 19.61 -33.39
N GLY A 10 14.73 20.17 -33.72
CA GLY A 10 13.82 20.72 -32.72
C GLY A 10 12.74 19.72 -32.34
N ILE A 11 12.45 19.62 -31.04
CA ILE A 11 11.21 19.01 -30.56
C ILE A 11 10.05 19.82 -31.17
N VAL A 12 9.44 19.28 -32.23
CA VAL A 12 8.23 19.87 -32.82
C VAL A 12 7.07 19.59 -31.87
N LYS A 13 6.61 20.63 -31.18
CA LYS A 13 5.43 20.54 -30.31
C LYS A 13 4.18 20.70 -31.15
N LYS A 14 3.41 19.62 -31.31
CA LYS A 14 2.08 19.64 -31.93
C LYS A 14 1.02 19.59 -30.84
N LEU A 15 0.02 20.47 -30.93
CA LEU A 15 -1.16 20.40 -30.06
C LEU A 15 -2.10 19.29 -30.56
N LEU A 16 -2.56 18.46 -29.63
CA LEU A 16 -3.56 17.44 -29.90
C LEU A 16 -4.94 17.97 -29.49
N ARG A 17 -5.98 17.61 -30.26
CA ARG A 17 -7.36 17.92 -29.86
C ARG A 17 -7.70 17.18 -28.57
N LYS A 18 -8.55 17.79 -27.73
CA LYS A 18 -9.08 17.13 -26.54
C LYS A 18 -9.79 15.83 -26.96
N ARG A 19 -9.56 14.73 -26.24
CA ARG A 19 -10.08 13.38 -26.56
C ARG A 19 -9.58 12.78 -27.88
N ALA A 20 -8.49 13.27 -28.44
CA ALA A 20 -7.86 12.61 -29.59
C ALA A 20 -7.41 11.19 -29.21
N LEU A 21 -7.78 10.21 -30.04
CA LEU A 21 -7.30 8.84 -29.93
C LEU A 21 -5.97 8.71 -30.68
N ILE A 22 -4.98 8.12 -30.03
CA ILE A 22 -3.63 7.94 -30.57
C ILE A 22 -3.17 6.54 -30.20
N LYS A 23 -2.50 5.86 -31.14
CA LYS A 23 -1.90 4.56 -30.90
C LYS A 23 -0.77 4.67 -29.86
N TYR A 24 -0.96 4.05 -28.71
CA TYR A 24 0.10 3.88 -27.71
C TYR A 24 1.15 2.88 -28.25
N GLN A 25 2.43 3.18 -28.07
CA GLN A 25 3.55 2.32 -28.50
C GLN A 25 4.56 2.08 -27.37
N GLY A 26 4.20 2.40 -26.13
CA GLY A 26 5.02 2.07 -24.97
C GLY A 26 4.86 0.60 -24.58
N LYS A 27 5.72 0.14 -23.66
CA LYS A 27 5.59 -1.20 -23.09
C LYS A 27 4.48 -1.20 -22.04
N ILE A 28 3.71 -2.28 -22.03
CA ILE A 28 2.70 -2.60 -21.02
C ILE A 28 3.17 -3.89 -20.35
N ARG A 29 3.21 -3.91 -19.01
CA ARG A 29 3.55 -5.11 -18.24
C ARG A 29 2.42 -5.38 -17.28
N GLN A 30 1.94 -6.62 -17.26
CA GLN A 30 1.03 -7.05 -16.20
C GLN A 30 1.77 -7.02 -14.87
N ASP A 31 1.19 -6.33 -13.91
CA ASP A 31 1.69 -6.21 -12.54
C ASP A 31 0.48 -5.89 -11.67
N ASP A 32 -0.11 -6.95 -11.08
CA ASP A 32 -1.31 -6.86 -10.25
C ASP A 32 -1.08 -6.07 -8.95
N PHE A 33 0.17 -5.78 -8.62
CA PHE A 33 0.59 -5.00 -7.45
C PHE A 33 1.24 -3.65 -7.84
N ALA A 34 1.03 -3.19 -9.08
CA ALA A 34 1.59 -1.95 -9.58
C ALA A 34 1.28 -0.76 -8.64
N ASP A 35 2.32 -0.21 -8.02
CA ASP A 35 2.29 0.95 -7.12
C ASP A 35 2.97 2.19 -7.74
N ASN A 36 3.35 2.09 -9.01
CA ASN A 36 4.09 3.11 -9.72
C ASN A 36 3.20 4.31 -10.10
N LEU A 37 3.83 5.35 -10.65
CA LEU A 37 3.14 6.60 -10.98
C LEU A 37 2.03 6.46 -12.03
N TYR A 38 2.10 5.46 -12.91
CA TYR A 38 1.18 5.29 -14.04
C TYR A 38 0.80 3.83 -14.23
N PHE A 39 -0.47 3.51 -14.00
CA PHE A 39 -1.03 2.18 -14.19
C PHE A 39 -2.49 2.26 -14.60
N TYR A 40 -3.06 1.14 -15.04
CA TYR A 40 -4.51 1.01 -15.20
C TYR A 40 -4.97 -0.37 -14.73
N GLN A 41 -6.23 -0.42 -14.29
CA GLN A 41 -6.95 -1.67 -14.05
C GLN A 41 -7.73 -2.02 -15.31
N ASN A 42 -7.54 -3.23 -15.83
CA ASN A 42 -8.43 -3.80 -16.81
C ASN A 42 -9.51 -4.59 -16.07
N TYR A 43 -10.76 -4.15 -16.17
CA TYR A 43 -11.87 -4.76 -15.46
C TYR A 43 -12.37 -6.05 -16.14
N SER A 44 -12.07 -6.25 -17.43
CA SER A 44 -12.49 -7.44 -18.16
C SER A 44 -11.70 -8.68 -17.76
N ASN A 45 -10.45 -8.53 -17.33
CA ASN A 45 -9.59 -9.64 -16.90
C ASN A 45 -9.08 -9.51 -15.46
N ALA A 46 -9.59 -8.54 -14.70
CA ALA A 46 -9.21 -8.25 -13.33
C ALA A 46 -7.70 -7.99 -13.09
N HIS A 47 -6.90 -7.74 -14.14
CA HIS A 47 -5.47 -7.48 -14.00
C HIS A 47 -5.11 -6.00 -14.00
N ARG A 48 -4.03 -5.67 -13.30
CA ARG A 48 -3.40 -4.34 -13.37
C ARG A 48 -2.19 -4.36 -14.29
N TYR A 49 -1.99 -3.23 -14.95
CA TYR A 49 -0.91 -3.06 -15.90
C TYR A 49 -0.08 -1.83 -15.57
N GLN A 50 1.20 -2.07 -15.36
CA GLN A 50 2.22 -1.04 -15.21
C GLN A 50 2.62 -0.46 -16.57
N LEU A 51 2.72 0.87 -16.62
CA LEU A 51 3.12 1.61 -17.82
C LEU A 51 4.53 2.17 -17.69
N THR A 52 5.30 2.06 -18.76
CA THR A 52 6.63 2.69 -18.85
C THR A 52 6.54 4.09 -19.44
N THR A 53 7.16 5.07 -18.80
CA THR A 53 7.33 6.42 -19.34
C THR A 53 8.76 6.70 -19.74
N THR A 54 8.94 7.72 -20.58
CA THR A 54 10.24 8.30 -20.91
C THR A 54 10.32 9.69 -20.30
N LYS A 55 11.35 9.93 -19.49
CA LYS A 55 11.60 11.23 -18.88
C LYS A 55 12.39 12.11 -19.85
N ILE A 56 11.78 13.21 -20.29
CA ILE A 56 12.40 14.20 -21.18
C ILE A 56 12.41 15.54 -20.44
N LYS A 57 13.61 16.05 -20.10
CA LYS A 57 13.80 17.29 -19.33
C LYS A 57 12.95 17.34 -18.05
N GLY A 58 12.98 16.25 -17.27
CA GLY A 58 12.26 16.17 -16.00
C GLY A 58 10.76 15.85 -16.09
N THR A 59 10.16 15.87 -17.29
CA THR A 59 8.73 15.57 -17.49
C THR A 59 8.55 14.16 -18.03
N GLU A 60 7.52 13.46 -17.56
CA GLU A 60 7.16 12.10 -17.98
C GLU A 60 6.30 12.10 -19.25
N TYR A 61 6.64 11.22 -20.19
CA TYR A 61 5.94 11.07 -21.47
C TYR A 61 5.65 9.60 -21.81
N PHE A 62 4.55 9.36 -22.51
CA PHE A 62 4.27 8.09 -23.17
C PHE A 62 4.72 8.14 -24.63
N LYS A 63 5.32 7.04 -25.10
CA LYS A 63 5.72 6.87 -26.50
C LYS A 63 4.49 6.52 -27.36
N ILE A 64 4.31 7.25 -28.46
CA ILE A 64 3.20 7.08 -29.42
C ILE A 64 3.69 6.79 -30.84
N GLY A 65 5.01 6.80 -31.05
CA GLY A 65 5.64 6.61 -32.35
C GLY A 65 7.17 6.67 -32.26
N LYS A 66 7.84 6.50 -33.40
CA LYS A 66 9.30 6.71 -33.51
C LYS A 66 9.61 8.18 -33.18
N ASN A 67 10.30 8.41 -32.07
CA ASN A 67 10.61 9.76 -31.56
C ASN A 67 9.38 10.66 -31.33
N GLN A 68 8.20 10.07 -31.12
CA GLN A 68 6.95 10.79 -30.87
C GLN A 68 6.42 10.45 -29.48
N TYR A 69 6.05 11.50 -28.74
CA TYR A 69 5.74 11.42 -27.33
C TYR A 69 4.55 12.31 -26.97
N VAL A 70 3.73 11.87 -26.02
CA VAL A 70 2.67 12.67 -25.39
C VAL A 70 2.94 12.79 -23.91
N LYS A 71 2.71 13.97 -23.32
CA LYS A 71 2.87 14.16 -21.86
C LYS A 71 1.94 13.22 -21.12
N ALA A 72 2.47 12.42 -20.19
CA ALA A 72 1.68 11.44 -19.45
C ALA A 72 0.53 12.09 -18.68
N ALA A 73 0.78 13.27 -18.09
CA ALA A 73 -0.21 14.07 -17.37
C ALA A 73 -1.40 14.59 -18.22
N ASN A 74 -1.37 14.42 -19.55
CA ASN A 74 -2.41 14.83 -20.48
C ASN A 74 -3.17 13.64 -21.09
N VAL A 75 -2.86 12.41 -20.68
CA VAL A 75 -3.53 11.19 -21.13
C VAL A 75 -4.57 10.78 -20.10
N ASP A 76 -5.79 10.53 -20.56
CA ASP A 76 -6.93 10.15 -19.70
C ASP A 76 -7.10 8.63 -19.59
N ALA A 77 -6.83 7.91 -20.69
CA ALA A 77 -6.98 6.47 -20.79
C ALA A 77 -5.96 5.86 -21.77
N ILE A 78 -5.62 4.59 -21.57
CA ILE A 78 -4.85 3.75 -22.49
C ILE A 78 -5.64 2.46 -22.71
N ASP A 79 -5.79 2.05 -23.97
CA ASP A 79 -6.55 0.84 -24.36
C ASP A 79 -7.97 0.79 -23.78
N GLY A 80 -8.64 1.96 -23.71
CA GLY A 80 -9.98 2.09 -23.15
C GLY A 80 -10.06 2.10 -21.63
N ASN A 81 -8.95 1.81 -20.93
CA ASN A 81 -8.88 1.79 -19.47
C ASN A 81 -8.42 3.15 -18.93
N LYS A 82 -9.10 3.65 -17.90
CA LYS A 82 -8.73 4.92 -17.24
C LYS A 82 -7.31 4.83 -16.68
N LEU A 83 -6.52 5.85 -16.96
CA LEU A 83 -5.17 5.97 -16.42
C LEU A 83 -5.25 6.43 -14.96
N LEU A 84 -4.63 5.66 -14.07
CA LEU A 84 -4.55 5.90 -12.64
C LEU A 84 -3.17 6.43 -12.26
N PHE A 85 -3.15 7.34 -11.30
CA PHE A 85 -1.96 8.02 -10.81
C PHE A 85 -1.83 7.79 -9.30
N SER A 86 -0.63 7.44 -8.84
CA SER A 86 -0.35 7.35 -7.40
C SER A 86 -0.17 8.72 -6.73
N GLN A 87 -0.11 9.81 -7.50
CA GLN A 87 -0.16 11.18 -7.00
C GLN A 87 -0.74 12.14 -8.06
N THR A 88 -1.46 13.16 -7.61
CA THR A 88 -1.98 14.23 -8.49
C THR A 88 -2.07 15.56 -7.75
N THR A 89 -2.44 16.61 -8.48
CA THR A 89 -2.81 17.89 -7.90
C THR A 89 -4.33 18.01 -7.89
N VAL A 90 -4.88 18.39 -6.74
CA VAL A 90 -6.28 18.79 -6.61
C VAL A 90 -6.39 20.31 -6.49
N THR A 91 -7.49 20.87 -6.98
CA THR A 91 -7.84 22.28 -6.77
C THR A 91 -9.06 22.37 -5.85
N VAL A 92 -8.96 23.13 -4.78
CA VAL A 92 -10.06 23.35 -3.83
C VAL A 92 -11.18 24.12 -4.52
N LYS A 93 -12.40 23.59 -4.52
CA LYS A 93 -13.58 24.25 -5.13
C LYS A 93 -14.55 24.81 -4.10
N SER A 94 -14.60 24.22 -2.90
CA SER A 94 -15.41 24.71 -1.77
C SER A 94 -14.78 25.97 -1.14
N LYS A 95 -15.60 26.84 -0.55
CA LYS A 95 -15.14 28.14 0.00
C LYS A 95 -14.16 27.98 1.17
N ALA A 96 -14.49 27.09 2.10
CA ALA A 96 -13.71 26.82 3.30
C ALA A 96 -13.87 25.35 3.74
N PRO A 97 -13.35 24.37 2.96
CA PRO A 97 -13.43 22.98 3.38
C PRO A 97 -12.51 22.71 4.57
N GLN A 98 -13.03 21.95 5.53
CA GLN A 98 -12.31 21.56 6.74
C GLN A 98 -11.24 20.51 6.43
N LEU A 99 -10.08 20.63 7.05
CA LEU A 99 -9.06 19.59 7.08
C LEU A 99 -9.33 18.66 8.27
N PHE A 100 -9.06 17.39 8.06
CA PHE A 100 -9.12 16.38 9.10
C PHE A 100 -7.83 15.56 9.13
N ARG A 101 -7.57 14.90 10.26
CA ARG A 101 -6.55 13.86 10.40
C ARG A 101 -7.22 12.50 10.40
N ALA A 102 -6.47 11.45 10.12
CA ALA A 102 -6.95 10.08 10.26
C ALA A 102 -6.43 9.46 11.56
N SER A 103 -7.30 8.78 12.30
CA SER A 103 -6.91 7.83 13.36
C SER A 103 -7.60 6.50 13.11
N LYS A 104 -6.84 5.41 12.91
CA LYS A 104 -7.38 4.08 12.57
C LYS A 104 -8.43 4.10 11.44
N ASN A 105 -8.23 4.90 10.38
CA ASN A 105 -9.15 5.18 9.25
C ASN A 105 -10.30 6.19 9.51
N ARG A 106 -10.49 6.63 10.75
CA ARG A 106 -11.54 7.57 11.14
C ARG A 106 -11.11 9.01 10.95
N ALA A 107 -11.99 9.83 10.39
CA ALA A 107 -11.76 11.27 10.24
C ALA A 107 -11.92 12.01 11.58
N LEU A 108 -10.88 12.77 11.95
CA LEU A 108 -10.84 13.64 13.13
C LEU A 108 -10.70 15.09 12.70
N THR A 109 -11.66 15.93 13.07
CA THR A 109 -11.65 17.35 12.72
C THR A 109 -10.47 18.08 13.35
N THR A 110 -9.92 19.07 12.63
CA THR A 110 -8.72 19.82 13.10
C THR A 110 -8.99 21.30 13.39
N GLY A 111 -10.19 21.79 13.04
CA GLY A 111 -10.50 23.21 13.04
C GLY A 111 -9.75 24.03 11.98
N LYS A 112 -8.93 23.41 11.12
CA LYS A 112 -8.22 24.07 10.03
C LYS A 112 -9.04 23.99 8.74
N PHE A 113 -8.89 24.99 7.88
CA PHE A 113 -9.62 25.10 6.62
C PHE A 113 -8.69 25.53 5.48
N TYR A 114 -8.98 25.06 4.26
CA TYR A 114 -8.36 25.61 3.05
C TYR A 114 -9.24 26.67 2.40
N LYS A 115 -8.66 27.42 1.45
CA LYS A 115 -9.38 28.42 0.66
C LYS A 115 -9.68 27.90 -0.74
N LYS A 116 -10.81 28.33 -1.30
CA LYS A 116 -11.15 28.08 -2.71
C LYS A 116 -10.00 28.50 -3.64
N GLY A 117 -9.74 27.68 -4.65
CA GLY A 117 -8.69 27.90 -5.65
C GLY A 117 -7.31 27.39 -5.25
N GLN A 118 -7.11 27.02 -3.98
CA GLN A 118 -5.82 26.48 -3.53
C GLN A 118 -5.51 25.15 -4.22
N LYS A 119 -4.26 24.96 -4.65
CA LYS A 119 -3.76 23.72 -5.25
C LYS A 119 -3.01 22.91 -4.21
N LEU A 120 -3.30 21.62 -4.13
CA LEU A 120 -2.69 20.69 -3.18
C LEU A 120 -2.15 19.50 -3.95
N VAL A 121 -0.98 19.00 -3.56
CA VAL A 121 -0.48 17.71 -4.03
C VAL A 121 -1.01 16.64 -3.10
N ILE A 122 -1.61 15.60 -3.67
CA ILE A 122 -2.19 14.49 -2.94
C ILE A 122 -1.58 13.18 -3.46
N ASP A 123 -1.50 12.16 -2.62
CA ASP A 123 -0.80 10.90 -2.89
C ASP A 123 -1.60 9.66 -2.48
N GLN A 124 -2.80 9.82 -1.93
CA GLN A 124 -3.73 8.72 -1.67
C GLN A 124 -5.18 9.20 -1.82
N LEU A 125 -6.07 8.28 -2.18
CA LEU A 125 -7.52 8.44 -2.20
C LEU A 125 -8.15 7.21 -1.55
N GLY A 126 -9.12 7.37 -0.66
CA GLY A 126 -9.82 6.24 -0.06
C GLY A 126 -11.02 6.65 0.78
N GLY A 127 -11.87 5.68 1.13
CA GLY A 127 -13.01 5.90 2.02
C GLY A 127 -12.56 6.05 3.48
N MET A 128 -13.11 7.02 4.20
CA MET A 128 -12.86 7.20 5.64
C MET A 128 -14.11 7.04 6.48
N ASP A 129 -13.98 6.37 7.61
CA ASP A 129 -15.06 6.21 8.58
C ASP A 129 -15.40 7.54 9.25
N VAL A 130 -16.69 7.88 9.22
CA VAL A 130 -17.27 9.06 9.88
C VAL A 130 -18.28 8.69 10.98
N LEU A 131 -18.28 7.44 11.45
CA LEU A 131 -19.18 6.86 12.46
C LEU A 131 -20.68 6.89 12.11
N ALA A 132 -21.00 7.04 10.83
CA ALA A 132 -22.38 7.08 10.35
C ALA A 132 -22.67 5.94 9.36
N ASN A 133 -21.98 4.79 9.52
CA ASN A 133 -21.98 3.70 8.53
C ASN A 133 -21.69 4.20 7.11
N SER A 134 -20.80 5.18 6.99
CA SER A 134 -20.50 5.87 5.75
C SER A 134 -18.99 6.04 5.61
N PHE A 135 -18.49 5.83 4.39
CA PHE A 135 -17.08 5.90 4.04
C PHE A 135 -16.85 6.89 2.89
N PRO A 136 -17.16 8.19 3.05
CA PRO A 136 -16.92 9.18 2.01
C PRO A 136 -15.44 9.21 1.62
N ASN A 137 -15.19 9.41 0.32
CA ASN A 137 -13.83 9.46 -0.20
C ASN A 137 -13.10 10.73 0.25
N ALA A 138 -11.87 10.54 0.72
CA ALA A 138 -10.93 11.58 1.11
C ALA A 138 -9.61 11.43 0.35
N TYR A 139 -8.93 12.56 0.13
CA TYR A 139 -7.57 12.59 -0.36
C TYR A 139 -6.61 12.86 0.79
N HIS A 140 -5.50 12.12 0.84
CA HIS A 140 -4.36 12.44 1.71
C HIS A 140 -3.52 13.55 1.09
N ILE A 141 -3.17 14.56 1.87
CA ILE A 141 -2.31 15.66 1.42
C ILE A 141 -0.87 15.25 1.64
N LYS A 142 -0.14 15.12 0.53
CA LYS A 142 1.25 14.65 0.50
C LYS A 142 2.10 15.45 1.47
N VAL A 143 3.04 14.77 2.14
CA VAL A 143 3.95 15.30 3.19
C VAL A 143 3.27 15.89 4.43
N THR A 144 2.00 15.59 4.68
CA THR A 144 1.28 16.02 5.89
C THR A 144 0.50 14.87 6.50
N ASP A 145 -0.13 15.08 7.66
CA ASP A 145 -1.11 14.15 8.24
C ASP A 145 -2.56 14.52 7.89
N TYR A 146 -2.75 15.50 7.00
CA TYR A 146 -4.05 16.07 6.72
C TYR A 146 -4.70 15.40 5.53
N TYR A 147 -6.02 15.40 5.58
CA TYR A 147 -6.89 14.92 4.54
C TYR A 147 -7.93 15.98 4.21
N ILE A 148 -8.47 15.89 2.99
CA ILE A 148 -9.57 16.71 2.50
C ILE A 148 -10.58 15.82 1.79
N TRP A 149 -11.87 16.10 1.93
CA TRP A 149 -12.91 15.31 1.27
C TRP A 149 -12.83 15.48 -0.24
N ALA A 150 -13.01 14.39 -0.98
CA ALA A 150 -13.01 14.40 -2.44
C ALA A 150 -14.11 15.29 -3.02
N LYS A 151 -15.24 15.44 -2.30
CA LYS A 151 -16.34 16.33 -2.70
C LYS A 151 -15.95 17.81 -2.70
N ASP A 152 -14.91 18.22 -1.98
CA ASP A 152 -14.51 19.62 -1.79
C ASP A 152 -13.43 20.10 -2.76
N VAL A 153 -12.95 19.19 -3.60
CA VAL A 153 -11.87 19.45 -4.55
C VAL A 153 -12.21 18.93 -5.95
N THR A 154 -11.39 19.33 -6.92
CA THR A 154 -11.35 18.74 -8.26
C THR A 154 -9.96 18.20 -8.51
N ALA A 155 -9.84 16.88 -8.68
CA ALA A 155 -8.59 16.22 -9.06
C ALA A 155 -8.25 16.47 -10.54
N ARG A 156 -6.97 16.68 -10.82
CA ARG A 156 -6.48 16.80 -12.21
C ARG A 156 -6.44 15.45 -12.92
N GLN A 157 -6.15 14.38 -12.19
CA GLN A 157 -6.04 13.02 -12.73
C GLN A 157 -6.79 12.01 -11.84
N ASN A 158 -7.14 10.86 -12.41
CA ASN A 158 -7.76 9.78 -11.67
C ASN A 158 -6.74 9.13 -10.73
N MET A 159 -7.22 8.68 -9.57
CA MET A 159 -6.44 7.88 -8.63
C MET A 159 -7.18 6.59 -8.31
N ASP A 160 -6.42 5.59 -7.92
CA ASP A 160 -6.99 4.39 -7.32
C ASP A 160 -7.52 4.70 -5.92
N SER A 161 -8.65 4.08 -5.58
CA SER A 161 -9.25 4.22 -4.25
C SER A 161 -8.79 3.06 -3.38
N ILE A 162 -8.07 3.36 -2.30
CA ILE A 162 -7.52 2.36 -1.39
C ILE A 162 -8.40 2.19 -0.14
N ASN A 163 -8.27 1.04 0.50
CA ASN A 163 -8.79 0.82 1.83
C ASN A 163 -7.83 1.43 2.87
N TYR A 164 -8.25 2.54 3.49
CA TYR A 164 -7.41 3.19 4.47
C TYR A 164 -7.11 2.32 5.70
N ASP A 165 -7.98 1.40 6.11
CA ASP A 165 -7.71 0.54 7.28
C ASP A 165 -6.45 -0.33 7.13
N VAL A 166 -6.12 -0.71 5.89
CA VAL A 166 -5.06 -1.66 5.57
C VAL A 166 -3.97 -1.05 4.67
N ARG A 167 -3.99 0.26 4.44
CA ARG A 167 -3.07 0.98 3.54
C ARG A 167 -1.57 0.77 3.81
N ASN A 168 -1.22 0.40 5.04
CA ASN A 168 0.17 0.21 5.48
C ASN A 168 0.48 -1.27 5.83
N THR A 169 -0.43 -2.19 5.57
CA THR A 169 -0.30 -3.61 5.91
C THR A 169 -0.68 -4.48 4.72
N THR A 170 -0.06 -5.64 4.57
CA THR A 170 -0.65 -6.70 3.74
C THR A 170 -1.72 -7.42 4.55
N VAL A 171 -2.86 -7.68 3.95
CA VAL A 171 -3.85 -8.60 4.48
C VAL A 171 -3.69 -9.93 3.75
N VAL A 172 -3.52 -11.01 4.51
CA VAL A 172 -3.40 -12.37 3.97
C VAL A 172 -4.38 -13.31 4.68
N GLU A 173 -4.77 -14.36 3.98
CA GLU A 173 -5.59 -15.43 4.55
C GLU A 173 -4.86 -16.76 4.44
N ILE A 174 -5.00 -17.59 5.47
CA ILE A 174 -4.49 -18.96 5.44
C ILE A 174 -5.15 -19.71 4.29
N LYS A 175 -4.36 -20.47 3.52
CA LYS A 175 -4.90 -21.32 2.47
C LYS A 175 -5.88 -22.34 3.07
N LYS A 176 -7.02 -22.55 2.42
CA LYS A 176 -8.12 -23.37 2.95
C LYS A 176 -7.70 -24.81 3.27
N ASP A 177 -6.77 -25.35 2.50
CA ASP A 177 -6.18 -26.69 2.64
C ASP A 177 -5.03 -26.74 3.65
N ASN A 178 -4.64 -25.61 4.25
CA ASN A 178 -3.52 -25.49 5.18
C ASN A 178 -3.91 -24.89 6.54
N ASN A 179 -4.97 -25.41 7.15
CA ASN A 179 -5.45 -24.98 8.47
C ASN A 179 -4.46 -25.22 9.63
N ARG A 180 -3.32 -25.89 9.38
CA ARG A 180 -2.23 -26.12 10.34
C ARG A 180 -0.93 -25.41 9.94
N ALA A 181 -1.01 -24.38 9.10
CA ALA A 181 0.14 -23.56 8.72
C ALA A 181 0.94 -23.12 9.96
N PRO A 182 2.25 -23.41 10.04
CA PRO A 182 3.03 -23.06 11.21
C PRO A 182 3.29 -21.56 11.33
N LEU A 183 3.33 -21.08 12.58
CA LEU A 183 3.93 -19.82 12.97
C LEU A 183 5.40 -20.03 13.34
N TYR A 184 6.19 -19.02 13.04
CA TYR A 184 7.64 -19.02 13.23
C TYR A 184 8.05 -17.81 14.07
N SER A 185 9.08 -17.98 14.89
CA SER A 185 9.83 -16.87 15.47
C SER A 185 10.77 -16.24 14.43
N PHE A 186 11.38 -15.10 14.77
CA PHE A 186 12.38 -14.45 13.92
C PHE A 186 13.54 -15.38 13.52
N ASN A 187 13.93 -16.30 14.42
CA ASN A 187 15.00 -17.27 14.18
C ASN A 187 14.54 -18.51 13.40
N GLY A 188 13.35 -18.48 12.78
CA GLY A 188 12.82 -19.58 11.99
C GLY A 188 12.37 -20.81 12.79
N LYS A 189 12.33 -20.74 14.13
CA LYS A 189 11.80 -21.83 14.97
C LYS A 189 10.27 -21.79 14.98
N VAL A 190 9.64 -22.96 14.86
CA VAL A 190 8.18 -23.11 14.96
C VAL A 190 7.71 -22.75 16.37
N ILE A 191 6.74 -21.85 16.47
CA ILE A 191 6.14 -21.38 17.72
C ILE A 191 4.62 -21.62 17.78
N THR A 192 4.05 -22.30 16.79
CA THR A 192 2.62 -22.62 16.75
C THR A 192 2.21 -23.45 17.97
N PRO A 193 1.19 -23.03 18.72
CA PRO A 193 0.63 -23.82 19.81
C PRO A 193 0.04 -25.15 19.31
N LYS A 194 0.46 -26.27 19.92
CA LYS A 194 0.17 -27.65 19.45
C LYS A 194 -1.32 -27.98 19.27
N ASP A 195 -2.19 -27.42 20.11
CA ASP A 195 -3.62 -27.73 20.15
C ASP A 195 -4.48 -26.69 19.40
N PHE A 196 -3.86 -25.89 18.53
CA PHE A 196 -4.53 -24.82 17.81
C PHE A 196 -4.39 -24.94 16.30
N ALA A 197 -5.43 -24.51 15.60
CA ALA A 197 -5.49 -24.47 14.15
C ALA A 197 -6.09 -23.15 13.66
N TRP A 198 -5.76 -22.79 12.43
CA TRP A 198 -6.35 -21.64 11.75
C TRP A 198 -7.79 -21.92 11.33
N THR A 199 -8.58 -20.86 11.29
CA THR A 199 -9.93 -20.87 10.72
C THR A 199 -9.90 -20.06 9.43
N SER A 200 -10.78 -20.37 8.48
CA SER A 200 -10.93 -19.59 7.25
C SER A 200 -11.60 -18.23 7.46
N LEU A 201 -11.84 -17.82 8.71
CA LEU A 201 -12.70 -16.68 9.06
C LEU A 201 -11.92 -15.41 9.39
N VAL A 202 -10.59 -15.50 9.58
CA VAL A 202 -9.82 -14.42 10.18
C VAL A 202 -8.65 -14.02 9.27
N PRO A 203 -8.76 -12.88 8.56
CA PRO A 203 -7.63 -12.35 7.82
C PRO A 203 -6.52 -11.87 8.76
N LEU A 204 -5.28 -12.11 8.36
CA LEU A 204 -4.07 -11.75 9.09
C LEU A 204 -3.47 -10.48 8.50
N LYS A 205 -3.14 -9.52 9.37
CA LYS A 205 -2.44 -8.29 8.96
C LYS A 205 -0.95 -8.44 9.18
N ALA A 206 -0.16 -8.25 8.13
CA ALA A 206 1.29 -8.23 8.14
C ALA A 206 1.83 -6.84 7.82
N ASN A 207 2.95 -6.47 8.43
CA ASN A 207 3.65 -5.20 8.17
C ASN A 207 5.07 -5.37 7.62
N GLY A 208 5.63 -6.58 7.66
CA GLY A 208 6.95 -6.87 7.11
C GLY A 208 6.94 -8.13 6.25
N ALA A 209 7.79 -8.14 5.22
CA ALA A 209 8.13 -9.32 4.44
C ALA A 209 9.64 -9.55 4.55
N ILE A 210 10.07 -10.74 4.92
CA ILE A 210 11.48 -11.05 5.20
C ILE A 210 11.80 -12.49 4.79
N TYR A 211 12.97 -12.71 4.19
CA TYR A 211 13.52 -14.03 4.03
C TYR A 211 14.16 -14.47 5.35
N LEU A 212 13.70 -15.61 5.89
CA LEU A 212 14.32 -16.27 7.04
C LEU A 212 14.96 -17.58 6.58
N TRP A 213 16.07 -17.94 7.22
CA TRP A 213 16.73 -19.22 6.98
C TRP A 213 16.02 -20.35 7.73
N ASN A 214 15.66 -21.40 7.01
CA ASN A 214 15.13 -22.63 7.59
C ASN A 214 16.25 -23.67 7.68
N GLU A 215 16.81 -23.84 8.88
CA GLU A 215 17.91 -24.79 9.12
C GLU A 215 17.55 -26.22 8.75
N GLN A 216 16.30 -26.65 9.00
CA GLN A 216 15.85 -28.02 8.72
C GLN A 216 15.81 -28.33 7.21
N LYS A 217 15.55 -27.30 6.40
CA LYS A 217 15.45 -27.42 4.93
C LYS A 217 16.68 -26.89 4.21
N ASN A 218 17.65 -26.34 4.95
CA ASN A 218 18.84 -25.68 4.41
C ASN A 218 18.49 -24.67 3.29
N LYS A 219 17.49 -23.82 3.53
CA LYS A 219 16.95 -22.92 2.51
C LYS A 219 16.35 -21.65 3.12
N ALA A 220 16.56 -20.51 2.45
CA ALA A 220 15.85 -19.27 2.74
C ALA A 220 14.43 -19.30 2.13
N GLU A 221 13.43 -18.99 2.95
CA GLU A 221 12.01 -18.91 2.54
C GLU A 221 11.44 -17.53 2.92
N LEU A 222 10.44 -17.06 2.19
CA LEU A 222 9.79 -15.76 2.46
C LEU A 222 8.73 -15.90 3.55
N TYR A 223 8.75 -14.99 4.52
CA TYR A 223 7.80 -14.92 5.62
C TYR A 223 7.20 -13.51 5.74
N TYR A 224 5.97 -13.45 6.21
CA TYR A 224 5.28 -12.24 6.62
C TYR A 224 5.30 -12.10 8.15
N HIS A 225 5.75 -10.96 8.64
CA HIS A 225 5.68 -10.60 10.06
C HIS A 225 4.27 -10.13 10.41
N LEU A 226 3.64 -10.79 11.38
CA LEU A 226 2.28 -10.50 11.82
C LEU A 226 2.25 -9.29 12.75
N THR A 227 1.30 -8.39 12.51
CA THR A 227 1.17 -7.16 13.32
C THR A 227 0.57 -7.37 14.71
N ASN A 228 -0.13 -8.49 14.92
CA ASN A 228 -0.84 -8.77 16.16
C ASN A 228 -0.22 -9.96 16.88
N HIS A 229 0.13 -9.79 18.14
CA HIS A 229 0.66 -10.86 18.98
C HIS A 229 -0.44 -11.83 19.46
N TYR A 230 -1.71 -11.46 19.29
CA TYR A 230 -2.86 -12.27 19.65
C TYR A 230 -3.64 -12.69 18.41
N GLN A 231 -3.82 -13.99 18.21
CA GLN A 231 -4.50 -14.55 17.05
C GLN A 231 -5.78 -15.26 17.47
N GLN A 232 -6.81 -15.17 16.63
CA GLN A 232 -8.05 -15.92 16.80
C GLN A 232 -7.89 -17.28 16.14
N MET A 233 -7.78 -18.34 16.95
CA MET A 233 -7.49 -19.70 16.49
C MET A 233 -8.50 -20.69 17.04
N ALA A 234 -8.79 -21.75 16.29
CA ALA A 234 -9.61 -22.86 16.76
C ALA A 234 -8.84 -23.64 17.84
N ASN A 235 -9.47 -23.84 19.00
CA ASN A 235 -8.95 -24.73 20.03
C ASN A 235 -9.41 -26.16 19.72
N LEU A 236 -8.47 -27.01 19.31
CA LEU A 236 -8.74 -28.39 18.88
C LEU A 236 -9.24 -29.28 20.02
N LYS A 237 -8.90 -28.99 21.28
CA LYS A 237 -9.41 -29.75 22.44
C LYS A 237 -10.90 -29.50 22.67
N THR A 238 -11.37 -28.30 22.35
CA THR A 238 -12.78 -27.91 22.56
C THR A 238 -13.58 -27.88 21.26
N SER A 239 -12.97 -28.28 20.15
CA SER A 239 -13.54 -28.36 18.80
C SER A 239 -13.40 -29.80 18.28
N PRO A 240 -14.16 -30.77 18.83
CA PRO A 240 -13.96 -32.20 18.56
C PRO A 240 -14.26 -32.62 17.12
N SER A 241 -15.06 -31.82 16.40
CA SER A 241 -15.42 -32.00 15.00
C SER A 241 -14.92 -30.79 14.20
N PHE A 242 -13.65 -30.44 14.34
CA PHE A 242 -13.04 -29.40 13.51
C PHE A 242 -12.83 -29.96 12.09
N PRO A 243 -13.22 -29.24 11.02
CA PRO A 243 -13.61 -27.83 10.98
C PRO A 243 -15.12 -27.51 11.09
N GLU A 244 -16.01 -28.48 11.30
CA GLU A 244 -17.46 -28.27 11.32
C GLU A 244 -17.94 -27.51 12.57
N VAL A 245 -17.38 -27.82 13.75
CA VAL A 245 -17.70 -27.18 15.03
C VAL A 245 -16.46 -26.50 15.58
N ILE A 246 -16.45 -25.17 15.58
CA ILE A 246 -15.27 -24.36 15.90
C ILE A 246 -15.52 -23.56 17.19
N LYS A 247 -14.66 -23.77 18.20
CA LYS A 247 -14.53 -22.86 19.33
C LYS A 247 -13.23 -22.07 19.20
N ILE A 248 -13.38 -20.75 19.06
CA ILE A 248 -12.28 -19.82 18.84
C ILE A 248 -11.76 -19.31 20.19
N ASN A 249 -10.45 -19.33 20.35
CA ASN A 249 -9.76 -18.66 21.45
C ASN A 249 -8.87 -17.53 20.90
N THR A 250 -8.67 -16.52 21.73
CA THR A 250 -7.59 -15.54 21.54
C THR A 250 -6.31 -16.12 22.12
N VAL A 251 -5.32 -16.35 21.27
CA VAL A 251 -4.06 -17.03 21.61
C VAL A 251 -2.91 -16.05 21.48
N ASN A 252 -2.12 -15.90 22.55
CA ASN A 252 -0.87 -15.15 22.48
C ASN A 252 0.18 -15.99 21.74
N VAL A 253 0.57 -15.55 20.56
CA VAL A 253 1.60 -16.18 19.71
C VAL A 253 2.89 -15.37 19.71
N GLY A 254 2.93 -14.24 20.42
CA GLY A 254 4.09 -13.36 20.47
C GLY A 254 4.41 -12.66 19.14
N ASP A 255 5.67 -12.30 18.97
CA ASP A 255 6.23 -11.82 17.70
C ASP A 255 6.35 -13.01 16.74
N ALA A 256 5.47 -13.03 15.74
CA ALA A 256 5.21 -14.22 14.94
C ALA A 256 5.26 -13.93 13.44
N PHE A 257 5.77 -14.92 12.72
CA PHE A 257 5.95 -14.92 11.28
C PHE A 257 5.17 -16.06 10.68
N ILE A 258 4.57 -15.83 9.51
CA ILE A 258 3.93 -16.88 8.71
C ILE A 258 4.57 -16.97 7.35
N LYS A 259 4.74 -18.19 6.82
CA LYS A 259 5.34 -18.37 5.51
C LYS A 259 4.43 -17.81 4.41
N ALA A 260 5.01 -17.06 3.49
CA ALA A 260 4.26 -16.44 2.40
C ALA A 260 3.61 -17.49 1.47
N SER A 261 4.17 -18.69 1.36
CA SER A 261 3.60 -19.79 0.58
C SER A 261 2.36 -20.43 1.22
N ASP A 262 2.11 -20.19 2.51
CA ASP A 262 1.02 -20.83 3.26
C ASP A 262 -0.25 -19.97 3.29
N VAL A 263 -0.18 -18.78 2.69
CA VAL A 263 -1.25 -17.79 2.68
C VAL A 263 -1.54 -17.28 1.27
N ASN A 264 -2.73 -16.73 1.09
CA ASN A 264 -3.13 -15.97 -0.09
C ASN A 264 -3.19 -14.48 0.25
N TYR A 265 -2.75 -13.64 -0.67
CA TYR A 265 -2.97 -12.19 -0.57
C TYR A 265 -4.46 -11.86 -0.72
N VAL A 266 -4.96 -10.93 0.10
CA VAL A 266 -6.36 -10.51 0.09
C VAL A 266 -6.52 -9.03 -0.22
N ASP A 267 -5.84 -8.16 0.53
CA ASP A 267 -5.99 -6.71 0.43
C ASP A 267 -4.76 -5.97 0.99
N GLY A 268 -4.74 -4.65 0.84
CA GLY A 268 -3.78 -3.76 1.45
C GLY A 268 -2.54 -3.51 0.60
N LYS A 269 -1.42 -3.23 1.27
CA LYS A 269 -0.15 -2.95 0.62
C LYS A 269 0.55 -4.26 0.31
N PHE A 270 1.01 -4.45 -0.93
CA PHE A 270 1.91 -5.55 -1.24
C PHE A 270 3.32 -5.25 -0.69
N LEU A 271 3.78 -6.06 0.27
CA LEU A 271 5.07 -5.84 0.93
C LEU A 271 6.22 -6.40 0.09
N LYS A 272 7.26 -5.58 -0.10
CA LYS A 272 8.52 -6.02 -0.70
C LYS A 272 9.42 -6.60 0.42
N PRO A 273 10.12 -7.72 0.17
CA PRO A 273 11.06 -8.28 1.14
C PRO A 273 12.14 -7.28 1.55
N ILE A 274 12.45 -7.18 2.84
CA ILE A 274 13.45 -6.22 3.35
C ILE A 274 14.90 -6.72 3.20
N ASN A 275 15.08 -8.02 3.02
CA ASN A 275 16.34 -8.66 2.69
C ASN A 275 16.14 -9.60 1.49
N SER A 276 17.23 -10.20 1.03
CA SER A 276 17.25 -11.23 0.00
C SER A 276 17.43 -12.63 0.59
N ALA A 277 17.13 -13.66 -0.20
CA ALA A 277 17.40 -15.04 0.16
C ALA A 277 18.89 -15.30 0.45
N SER A 278 19.80 -14.69 -0.33
CA SER A 278 21.26 -14.79 -0.10
C SER A 278 21.64 -14.19 1.25
N GLN A 279 21.14 -12.99 1.57
CA GLN A 279 21.42 -12.36 2.87
C GLN A 279 20.93 -13.23 4.03
N ALA A 280 19.76 -13.85 3.92
CA ALA A 280 19.27 -14.76 4.95
C ALA A 280 20.18 -16.00 5.12
N GLU A 281 20.72 -16.53 4.03
CA GLU A 281 21.67 -17.65 4.05
C GLU A 281 23.02 -17.23 4.66
N ASP A 282 23.57 -16.09 4.25
CA ASP A 282 24.84 -15.58 4.76
C ASP A 282 24.76 -15.30 6.27
N ASN A 283 23.66 -14.69 6.72
CA ASN A 283 23.37 -14.44 8.14
C ASN A 283 23.16 -15.73 8.96
N ALA A 284 22.83 -16.85 8.31
CA ALA A 284 22.74 -18.14 8.98
C ALA A 284 24.11 -18.83 9.08
N LYS A 285 25.02 -18.59 8.13
CA LYS A 285 26.38 -19.13 8.14
C LYS A 285 27.29 -18.43 9.13
N ILE A 286 27.13 -17.12 9.28
CA ILE A 286 27.85 -16.29 10.22
C ILE A 286 26.81 -15.84 11.22
N ALA A 287 26.83 -16.37 12.45
CA ALA A 287 25.84 -16.05 13.47
C ALA A 287 25.54 -14.55 13.48
N MET A 288 24.35 -14.19 12.98
CA MET A 288 23.91 -12.81 12.80
C MET A 288 24.12 -12.03 14.09
N SER A 289 24.68 -10.83 13.98
CA SER A 289 24.91 -9.99 15.15
C SER A 289 23.59 -9.48 15.73
N GLU A 290 23.56 -9.22 17.04
CA GLU A 290 22.40 -8.60 17.69
C GLU A 290 22.02 -7.26 17.03
N SER A 291 23.01 -6.49 16.56
CA SER A 291 22.77 -5.24 15.83
C SER A 291 22.03 -5.44 14.50
N GLU A 292 22.39 -6.45 13.73
CA GLU A 292 21.73 -6.74 12.44
C GLU A 292 20.30 -7.23 12.64
N GLU A 293 20.05 -8.04 13.67
CA GLU A 293 18.70 -8.44 14.05
C GLU A 293 17.85 -7.23 14.46
N LEU A 294 18.40 -6.33 15.27
CA LEU A 294 17.72 -5.09 15.68
C LEU A 294 17.42 -4.18 14.49
N ASP A 295 18.35 -4.04 13.55
CA ASP A 295 18.15 -3.25 12.32
C ASP A 295 17.04 -3.84 11.45
N LEU A 296 17.00 -5.17 11.27
CA LEU A 296 15.93 -5.84 10.52
C LEU A 296 14.57 -5.68 11.20
N LYS A 297 14.51 -5.83 12.52
CA LYS A 297 13.27 -5.59 13.29
C LYS A 297 12.82 -4.13 13.21
N ASP A 298 13.74 -3.19 13.27
CA ASP A 298 13.44 -1.77 13.10
C ASP A 298 12.94 -1.46 11.68
N LEU A 299 13.53 -2.06 10.65
CA LEU A 299 13.05 -1.95 9.26
C LEU A 299 11.63 -2.51 9.09
N ILE A 300 11.34 -3.69 9.66
CA ILE A 300 9.98 -4.28 9.68
C ILE A 300 8.99 -3.32 10.34
N ASN A 301 9.37 -2.78 11.50
CA ASN A 301 8.51 -1.85 12.22
C ASN A 301 8.31 -0.55 11.43
N LYS A 302 9.37 0.00 10.82
CA LYS A 302 9.30 1.19 9.96
C LYS A 302 8.43 0.99 8.74
N GLN A 303 8.34 -0.23 8.20
CA GLN A 303 7.46 -0.54 7.06
C GLN A 303 5.97 -0.32 7.40
N SER A 304 5.60 -0.39 8.69
CA SER A 304 4.27 0.03 9.21
C SER A 304 4.14 1.53 9.55
N THR A 305 5.26 2.25 9.68
CA THR A 305 5.35 3.51 10.46
C THR A 305 5.20 4.78 9.61
N ILE A 306 4.70 4.72 8.38
CA ILE A 306 4.28 5.94 7.65
C ILE A 306 3.09 6.66 8.37
N HIS A 307 2.63 6.17 9.53
CA HIS A 307 1.62 6.81 10.37
C HIS A 307 1.91 6.90 11.89
N ARG A 308 3.16 6.74 12.36
CA ARG A 308 3.53 7.32 13.68
C ARG A 308 4.15 8.69 13.48
N SER A 309 3.47 9.59 12.78
CA SER A 309 3.75 11.02 12.93
C SER A 309 3.32 11.46 14.32
N CYS A 310 4.28 11.37 15.24
CA CYS A 310 4.43 12.19 16.43
C CYS A 310 3.19 12.25 17.35
N HIS A 311 3.06 11.28 18.24
CA HIS A 311 2.54 11.59 19.57
C HIS A 311 3.56 12.55 20.21
N ARG A 312 3.32 13.87 20.17
CA ARG A 312 3.99 14.73 21.16
C ARG A 312 3.43 14.30 22.53
N PRO A 313 4.26 14.08 23.55
CA PRO A 313 3.73 14.03 24.91
C PRO A 313 3.04 15.38 25.15
N MET A 314 1.79 15.35 25.61
CA MET A 314 1.19 16.53 26.22
C MET A 314 2.06 16.87 27.44
N GLN A 315 2.97 17.85 27.29
CA GLN A 315 3.49 18.53 28.45
C GLN A 315 2.35 19.40 29.00
N HIS A 316 1.72 18.90 30.05
CA HIS A 316 0.92 19.70 30.97
C HIS A 316 1.85 20.71 31.64
N ASN A 317 1.93 21.92 31.07
CA ASN A 317 2.42 23.07 31.82
C ASN A 317 1.20 23.70 32.51
N TYR A 318 0.90 23.22 33.73
CA TYR A 318 0.19 24.07 34.68
C TYR A 318 1.15 25.20 35.07
N ARG A 319 0.90 26.40 34.56
CA ARG A 319 1.32 27.62 35.25
C ARG A 319 0.31 27.84 36.37
N GLN A 320 0.75 27.64 37.61
CA GLN A 320 0.10 28.25 38.75
C GLN A 320 0.24 29.77 38.60
N VAL A 321 -0.89 30.45 38.68
CA VAL A 321 -1.01 31.85 39.10
C VAL A 321 -1.91 31.82 40.32
#